data_AF-K2GRW9-F1
#
_entry.id   AF-K2GRW9-F1
#
_cell.length_a   1.000
_cell.length_b   1.000
_cell.length_c   1.000
_cell.angle_alpha   90.00
_cell.angle_beta   90.00
_cell.angle_gamma   90.00
#
_symmetry.space_group_name_H-M   'P 1'
#
loop_
_entity.id
_entity.type
_entity.pdbx_description
1 polymer ?
#
loop_
_entity_poly.entity_id
_entity_poly.type
_entity_poly.pdbx_seq_one_letter_code
_entity_poly.pdbx_strand_id
1 'polypeptide(L)' 'MDGAPEGSVGADGRVAGSYLHGMFRDDAFRAAWLAGFGTPSRGGYEAGVDATLDALARHLESHLDVAALIAAAR' A
#
# COMPACT_ATOMS: atom_id res chain seq x y z
N MET A 1 18.59 -2.64 -13.33
CA MET A 1 18.84 -3.16 -11.98
C MET A 1 19.86 -4.26 -12.15
N ASP A 2 21.09 -4.02 -11.73
CA ASP A 2 22.28 -4.79 -12.16
C ASP A 2 22.51 -6.04 -11.31
N GLY A 3 21.42 -6.69 -10.86
CA GLY A 3 21.48 -7.95 -10.09
C GLY A 3 22.08 -7.86 -8.68
N ALA A 4 22.48 -6.66 -8.22
CA ALA A 4 22.93 -6.46 -6.85
C ALA A 4 21.75 -6.51 -5.87
N PRO A 5 21.89 -7.20 -4.72
CA PRO A 5 20.88 -7.15 -3.67
C PRO A 5 20.77 -5.74 -3.11
N GLU A 6 19.56 -5.20 -3.08
CA GLU A 6 19.28 -3.88 -2.51
C GLU A 6 18.77 -3.97 -1.08
N GLY A 7 19.26 -3.08 -0.22
CA GLY A 7 18.92 -3.02 1.19
C GLY A 7 20.03 -3.51 2.14
N SER A 8 19.74 -3.53 3.43
CA SER A 8 20.65 -3.94 4.50
C SER A 8 19.91 -4.73 5.56
N VAL A 9 20.55 -5.78 6.09
CA VAL A 9 20.03 -6.61 7.18
C VAL A 9 21.07 -6.66 8.29
N GLY A 10 20.64 -6.44 9.52
CA GLY A 10 21.49 -6.56 10.71
C GLY A 10 22.01 -7.99 10.88
N ALA A 11 23.18 -8.14 11.51
CA ALA A 11 23.83 -9.45 11.67
C ALA A 11 22.99 -10.48 12.44
N ASP A 12 22.06 -10.03 13.29
CA ASP A 12 21.12 -10.86 14.04
C ASP A 12 19.82 -11.16 13.28
N GLY A 13 19.66 -10.64 12.06
CA GLY A 13 18.49 -10.83 11.21
C GLY A 13 17.22 -10.13 11.70
N ARG A 14 17.29 -9.34 12.78
CA ARG A 14 16.11 -8.73 13.41
C ARG A 14 15.71 -7.39 12.81
N VAL A 15 16.66 -6.72 12.17
CA VAL A 15 16.47 -5.41 11.55
C VAL A 15 16.80 -5.52 10.06
N ALA A 16 15.88 -5.08 9.21
CA ALA A 16 16.08 -5.02 7.76
C ALA A 16 15.58 -3.67 7.23
N GLY A 17 16.28 -3.11 6.24
CA GLY A 17 15.94 -1.83 5.62
C GLY A 17 16.19 -1.83 4.12
N SER A 18 15.37 -1.08 3.38
CA SER A 18 15.51 -0.87 1.93
C SER A 18 15.08 0.55 1.58
N TYR A 19 15.65 1.11 0.51
CA TYR A 19 15.20 2.36 -0.09
C TYR A 19 13.89 2.21 -0.88
N LEU A 20 13.43 0.98 -1.11
CA LEU A 20 12.18 0.71 -1.81
C LEU A 20 10.98 1.09 -0.94
N HIS A 21 10.19 2.04 -1.42
CA HIS A 21 8.91 2.39 -0.85
C HIS A 21 7.80 1.50 -1.43
N GLY A 22 6.72 1.29 -0.67
CA GLY A 22 5.54 0.57 -1.16
C GLY A 22 5.68 -0.96 -1.26
N MET A 23 6.84 -1.54 -0.95
CA MET A 23 7.10 -2.99 -0.98
C MET A 23 6.06 -3.84 -0.23
N PHE A 24 5.49 -3.33 0.87
CA PHE A 24 4.44 -4.02 1.64
C PHE A 24 3.02 -3.90 1.04
N ARG A 25 2.82 -3.06 0.03
CA ARG A 25 1.57 -3.00 -0.73
C ARG A 25 1.41 -4.24 -1.62
N ASP A 26 2.53 -4.79 -2.09
CA ASP A 26 2.55 -6.03 -2.85
C ASP A 26 2.18 -7.21 -1.94
N ASP A 27 1.11 -7.92 -2.32
CA ASP A 27 0.56 -9.02 -1.52
C ASP A 27 1.51 -10.22 -1.48
N ALA A 28 2.24 -10.49 -2.56
CA ALA A 28 3.14 -11.64 -2.66
C ALA A 28 4.38 -11.41 -1.77
N PHE A 29 4.98 -10.22 -1.83
CA PHE A 29 6.08 -9.84 -0.96
C PHE A 29 5.67 -9.95 0.51
N ARG A 30 4.53 -9.34 0.88
CA ARG A 30 4.07 -9.33 2.27
C ARG A 30 3.72 -10.74 2.77
N ALA A 31 3.18 -11.60 1.91
CA ALA A 31 2.95 -13.01 2.23
C ALA A 31 4.26 -13.77 2.47
N ALA A 32 5.25 -13.63 1.58
CA ALA A 32 6.55 -14.27 1.74
C ALA A 32 7.27 -13.78 3.01
N TRP A 33 7.21 -12.49 3.29
CA TRP A 33 7.82 -11.88 4.48
C TRP A 33 7.16 -12.36 5.78
N LEU A 34 5.82 -12.37 5.86
CA LEU A 34 5.09 -12.85 7.04
C LEU A 34 5.22 -14.37 7.27
N ALA A 35 5.40 -15.16 6.20
CA ALA A 35 5.66 -16.59 6.30
C ALA A 35 6.94 -16.90 7.09
N GLY A 36 7.95 -16.02 7.03
CA GLY A 36 9.15 -16.11 7.87
C GLY A 36 8.88 -16.03 9.37
N PHE A 37 7.74 -15.45 9.77
CA PHE A 37 7.27 -15.36 11.15
C PHE A 37 6.15 -16.36 11.47
N GLY A 38 5.88 -17.32 10.58
CA GLY A 38 4.79 -18.29 10.74
C GLY A 38 3.38 -17.66 10.77
N THR A 39 3.23 -16.46 10.22
CA THR A 39 1.99 -15.69 10.24
C THR A 39 1.41 -15.58 8.83
N PRO A 40 0.09 -15.79 8.64
CA PRO A 40 -0.53 -15.63 7.33
C PRO A 40 -0.68 -14.14 6.96
N SER A 41 -0.53 -13.82 5.68
CA SER A 41 -0.91 -12.51 5.13
C SER A 41 -2.35 -12.54 4.61
N ARG A 42 -3.07 -11.44 4.76
CA ARG A 42 -4.33 -11.19 4.05
C ARG A 42 -4.03 -10.42 2.77
N GLY A 43 -4.42 -10.94 1.60
CA GLY A 43 -4.27 -10.24 0.32
C GLY A 43 -5.39 -9.22 0.02
N GLY A 44 -5.33 -8.65 -1.18
CA GLY A 44 -6.29 -7.68 -1.69
C GLY A 44 -6.04 -6.24 -1.20
N TYR A 45 -4.79 -5.86 -0.92
CA TYR A 45 -4.51 -4.51 -0.42
C TYR A 45 -4.95 -3.43 -1.42
N GLU A 46 -4.54 -3.54 -2.69
CA GLU A 46 -4.91 -2.56 -3.72
C GLU A 46 -6.42 -2.50 -3.94
N ALA A 47 -7.08 -3.65 -4.08
CA ALA A 47 -8.52 -3.72 -4.21
C ALA A 47 -9.27 -3.09 -3.02
N GLY A 48 -8.73 -3.25 -1.80
CA GLY A 48 -9.27 -2.61 -0.59
C GLY A 48 -9.10 -1.08 -0.61
N VAL A 49 -7.96 -0.59 -1.10
CA VAL A 49 -7.73 0.85 -1.28
C VAL A 49 -8.73 1.42 -2.30
N ASP A 50 -8.86 0.79 -3.47
CA ASP A 50 -9.77 1.24 -4.53
C ASP A 50 -11.22 1.26 -4.04
N ALA A 51 -11.68 0.17 -3.42
CA ALA A 51 -13.04 0.10 -2.88
C ALA A 51 -13.31 1.18 -1.82
N THR A 52 -12.29 1.55 -1.03
CA THR A 52 -12.40 2.60 -0.02
C THR A 52 -12.47 3.99 -0.66
N LEU A 53 -11.65 4.24 -1.68
CA LEU A 53 -11.67 5.51 -2.43
C LEU A 53 -12.99 5.69 -3.18
N ASP A 54 -13.52 4.63 -3.79
CA ASP A 54 -14.83 4.64 -4.44
C ASP A 54 -15.97 4.90 -3.44
N ALA A 55 -15.89 4.32 -2.25
CA ALA A 55 -16.87 4.58 -1.19
C ALA A 55 -16.80 6.03 -0.71
N LEU A 56 -15.59 6.58 -0.56
CA LEU A 56 -15.38 7.97 -0.18
C LEU A 56 -15.91 8.92 -1.25
N ALA A 57 -15.61 8.67 -2.53
CA ALA A 57 -16.09 9.48 -3.64
C ALA A 57 -17.63 9.55 -3.65
N ARG A 58 -18.30 8.39 -3.58
CA ARG A 58 -19.77 8.33 -3.51
C ARG A 58 -20.34 9.06 -2.30
N HIS A 59 -19.67 8.99 -1.15
CA HIS A 59 -20.10 9.71 0.05
C HIS A 59 -20.02 11.22 -0.16
N LEU A 60 -18.93 11.72 -0.74
CA LEU A 60 -18.77 13.14 -1.04
C LEU A 60 -19.80 13.62 -2.07
N GLU A 61 -20.03 12.88 -3.15
CA GLU A 61 -21.03 13.21 -4.17
C GLU A 61 -22.47 13.23 -3.62
N SER A 62 -22.76 12.39 -2.63
CA SER A 62 -24.08 12.37 -1.99
C SER A 62 -24.34 13.61 -1.11
N HIS A 63 -23.30 14.26 -0.61
CA HIS A 63 -23.42 15.30 0.42
C HIS A 63 -22.87 16.66 0.00
N LEU A 64 -22.12 16.75 -1.09
CA LEU A 64 -21.48 17.96 -1.59
C LEU A 64 -21.78 18.14 -3.08
N ASP A 65 -21.96 19.40 -3.49
CA ASP A 65 -21.91 19.76 -4.90
C ASP A 65 -20.45 19.82 -5.38
N VAL A 66 -19.90 18.64 -5.64
CA VAL A 66 -18.50 18.48 -6.06
C VAL A 66 -18.21 19.27 -7.35
N ALA A 67 -19.17 19.35 -8.27
CA ALA A 67 -19.01 20.09 -9.51
C ALA A 67 -18.89 21.61 -9.26
N ALA A 68 -19.74 22.17 -8.40
CA ALA A 68 -19.66 23.59 -8.02
C ALA A 68 -18.35 23.90 -7.26
N LEU A 69 -17.90 23.01 -6.38
CA LEU A 69 -16.63 23.17 -5.67
C LEU A 69 -15.44 23.19 -6.63
N ILE A 70 -15.41 22.28 -7.61
CA ILE A 70 -14.35 22.24 -8.64
C ILE A 70 -14.41 23.50 -9.51
N ALA A 71 -15.61 23.99 -9.85
CA ALA A 71 -15.76 25.21 -10.64
C ALA A 71 -15.28 26.45 -9.89
N ALA A 72 -15.54 26.54 -8.58
CA ALA A 72 -15.12 27.67 -7.74
C ALA A 72 -13.62 27.68 -7.41
N ALA A 73 -12.93 26.54 -7.53
CA ALA A 73 -11.49 26.41 -7.27
C ALA A 73 -10.62 26.73 -8.50
N ARG A 74 -11.23 27.06 -9.64
CA ARG A 74 -10.55 27.45 -10.89
C ARG A 74 -10.56 28.96 -11.03
#